data_AF-A0A1Y0VND7-F1
#
_entry.id   AF-A0A1Y0VND7-F1
#
_cell.length_a   1.000
_cell.length_b   1.000
_cell.length_c   1.000
_cell.angle_alpha   90.00
_cell.angle_beta   90.00
_cell.angle_gamma   90.00
#
_symmetry.space_group_name_H-M   'P 1'
#
loop_
_entity.id
_entity.type
_entity.pdbx_description
1 polymer ?
#
loop_
_entity_poly.entity_id
_entity_poly.type
_entity_poly.pdbx_seq_one_letter_code
_entity_poly.pdbx_strand_id
1 'polypeptide(L)'
;MKPNDKTDLQDNVYVNKDNFKDYFNQNGSAKGNYNPITGEQKLTTGSWQSGNITFKGGIDLRHNFRIDGAINLGKETKVRNVFRVIKGIADGIGIVFYKGTRNQIGRSGGNLGIYGVTNAFGWKADTWHNVGRSFKFGNTTRRLQGEADDAFPDPYGAMVTTNKNGQGTIDKDSVRPLPKLSKIINTTL
;
A
#
# COMPACT_ATOMS: atom_id res chain seq x y z
N MET A 1 -32.56 -20.47 18.12
CA MET A 1 -31.79 -20.51 16.85
C MET A 1 -32.29 -19.40 15.95
N LYS A 2 -31.40 -18.58 15.39
CA LYS A 2 -31.73 -17.74 14.22
C LYS A 2 -31.03 -18.37 13.02
N PRO A 3 -31.78 -18.87 12.02
CA PRO A 3 -31.21 -19.39 10.80
C PRO A 3 -30.91 -18.20 9.87
N ASN A 4 -29.66 -18.06 9.43
CA ASN A 4 -29.23 -17.38 8.19
C ASN A 4 -27.70 -17.46 7.92
N ASP A 5 -26.89 -18.10 8.76
CA ASP A 5 -25.44 -18.29 8.49
C ASP A 5 -25.13 -19.60 7.74
N LYS A 6 -25.70 -19.76 6.54
CA LYS A 6 -25.13 -20.62 5.49
C LYS A 6 -25.00 -19.69 4.28
N THR A 7 -23.83 -19.31 3.77
CA THR A 7 -22.65 -20.10 3.41
C THR A 7 -21.45 -19.14 3.25
N ASP A 8 -20.37 -19.29 4.02
CA ASP A 8 -19.10 -18.59 3.68
C ASP A 8 -17.86 -19.45 3.95
N LEU A 9 -18.03 -20.77 4.07
CA LEU A 9 -16.93 -21.70 3.91
C LEU A 9 -16.71 -21.88 2.40
N GLN A 10 -16.08 -20.90 1.76
CA GLN A 10 -15.31 -21.25 0.58
C GLN A 10 -14.12 -22.09 1.05
N ASP A 11 -14.02 -23.29 0.48
CA ASP A 11 -12.79 -24.08 0.46
C ASP A 11 -11.60 -23.17 0.13
N ASN A 12 -10.42 -23.47 0.69
CA ASN A 12 -9.16 -22.75 0.48
C ASN A 12 -9.12 -21.97 -0.85
N VAL A 13 -9.32 -20.65 -0.78
CA VAL A 13 -9.38 -19.80 -1.97
C VAL A 13 -7.97 -19.60 -2.52
N TYR A 14 -7.72 -20.07 -3.73
CA TYR A 14 -6.48 -19.80 -4.45
C TYR A 14 -6.70 -18.72 -5.51
N VAL A 15 -6.19 -17.52 -5.26
CA VAL A 15 -6.22 -16.42 -6.23
C VAL A 15 -4.92 -16.43 -7.03
N ASN A 16 -5.05 -16.40 -8.36
CA ASN A 16 -3.95 -16.31 -9.31
C ASN A 16 -4.27 -15.26 -10.38
N LYS A 17 -3.41 -15.17 -11.41
CA LYS A 17 -3.57 -14.13 -12.42
C LYS A 17 -4.86 -14.25 -13.26
N ASP A 18 -5.38 -15.45 -13.42
CA ASP A 18 -6.50 -15.72 -14.32
C ASP A 18 -7.85 -15.40 -13.64
N ASN A 19 -7.94 -15.55 -12.31
CA ASN A 19 -9.14 -15.27 -11.52
C ASN A 19 -9.06 -13.98 -10.66
N PHE A 20 -7.98 -13.21 -10.75
CA PHE A 20 -7.75 -12.02 -9.92
C PHE A 20 -8.94 -11.06 -9.84
N LYS A 21 -9.57 -10.77 -10.98
CA LYS A 21 -10.70 -9.82 -11.08
C LYS A 21 -11.99 -10.34 -10.42
N ASP A 22 -12.10 -11.65 -10.22
CA ASP A 22 -13.24 -12.26 -9.55
C ASP A 22 -13.16 -12.01 -8.05
N TYR A 23 -11.95 -11.92 -7.48
CA TYR A 23 -11.71 -11.79 -6.05
C TYR A 23 -11.32 -10.39 -5.57
N PHE A 24 -10.84 -9.52 -6.46
CA PHE A 24 -10.41 -8.16 -6.10
C PHE A 24 -11.25 -7.07 -6.79
N ASN A 25 -11.67 -6.06 -6.03
CA ASN A 25 -12.14 -4.79 -6.61
C ASN A 25 -10.93 -3.92 -6.97
N GLN A 26 -11.05 -3.11 -8.01
CA GLN A 26 -10.05 -2.12 -8.40
C GLN A 26 -10.63 -0.72 -8.28
N ASN A 27 -9.96 0.15 -7.53
CA ASN A 27 -10.45 1.48 -7.19
C ASN A 27 -9.45 2.58 -7.59
N GLY A 28 -9.97 3.79 -7.83
CA GLY A 28 -9.14 4.93 -8.21
C GLY A 28 -8.35 4.67 -9.50
N SER A 29 -7.07 5.05 -9.52
CA SER A 29 -6.20 4.83 -10.68
C SER A 29 -5.88 3.36 -10.96
N ALA A 30 -6.21 2.43 -10.07
CA ALA A 30 -6.01 1.00 -10.31
C ALA A 30 -7.06 0.40 -11.26
N LYS A 31 -8.22 1.07 -11.40
CA LYS A 31 -9.35 0.54 -12.18
C LYS A 31 -8.98 0.37 -13.66
N GLY A 32 -9.10 -0.86 -14.15
CA GLY A 32 -8.83 -1.20 -15.55
C GLY A 32 -7.36 -1.40 -15.88
N ASN A 33 -6.47 -1.35 -14.88
CA ASN A 33 -5.01 -1.43 -15.06
C ASN A 33 -4.43 -2.79 -14.65
N TYR A 34 -5.15 -3.86 -14.95
CA TYR A 34 -4.72 -5.23 -14.71
C TYR A 34 -4.30 -5.92 -16.01
N ASN A 35 -3.09 -6.46 -16.07
CA ASN A 35 -2.61 -7.25 -17.20
C ASN A 35 -2.80 -8.76 -16.93
N PRO A 36 -3.77 -9.43 -17.59
CA PRO A 36 -4.06 -10.85 -17.35
C PRO A 36 -2.96 -11.79 -17.88
N ILE A 37 -2.09 -11.31 -18.78
CA ILE A 37 -0.98 -12.10 -19.31
C ILE A 37 0.12 -12.22 -18.25
N THR A 38 0.49 -11.11 -17.61
CA THR A 38 1.58 -11.06 -16.64
C THR A 38 1.14 -11.19 -15.19
N GLY A 39 -0.15 -10.97 -14.88
CA GLY A 39 -0.65 -10.86 -13.51
C GLY A 39 -0.35 -9.52 -12.84
N GLU A 40 0.14 -8.52 -13.58
CA GLU A 40 0.51 -7.22 -13.03
C GLU A 40 -0.74 -6.32 -12.86
N GLN A 41 -1.02 -5.93 -11.62
CA GLN A 41 -1.92 -4.83 -11.30
C GLN A 41 -1.13 -3.54 -11.09
N LYS A 42 -1.34 -2.54 -11.94
CA LYS A 42 -0.77 -1.20 -11.71
C LYS A 42 -1.71 -0.40 -10.82
N LEU A 43 -1.21 0.06 -9.67
CA LEU A 43 -1.98 0.92 -8.76
C LEU A 43 -1.92 2.38 -9.20
N THR A 44 -0.76 2.83 -9.65
CA THR A 44 -0.49 4.15 -10.23
C THR A 44 0.44 3.99 -11.44
N THR A 45 0.34 4.90 -12.39
CA THR A 45 1.12 4.98 -13.64
C THR A 45 1.81 6.33 -13.85
N GLY A 46 1.54 7.31 -12.98
CA GLY A 46 2.09 8.66 -13.08
C GLY A 46 1.84 9.51 -11.83
N SER A 47 1.96 10.82 -11.99
CA SER A 47 1.80 11.78 -10.88
C SER A 47 0.34 11.99 -10.48
N TRP A 48 0.11 12.39 -9.23
CA TRP A 48 -1.21 12.78 -8.71
C TRP A 48 -2.27 11.68 -8.76
N GLN A 49 -1.84 10.43 -8.57
CA GLN A 49 -2.70 9.26 -8.62
C GLN A 49 -2.78 8.57 -7.27
N SER A 50 -3.91 7.89 -7.05
CA SER A 50 -4.14 7.02 -5.90
C SER A 50 -5.05 5.89 -6.36
N GLY A 51 -4.58 4.66 -6.20
CA GLY A 51 -5.30 3.47 -6.60
C GLY A 51 -5.08 2.37 -5.57
N ASN A 52 -6.08 1.51 -5.43
CA ASN A 52 -5.97 0.34 -4.56
C ASN A 52 -6.74 -0.83 -5.18
N ILE A 53 -6.41 -2.02 -4.68
CA ILE A 53 -7.24 -3.20 -4.82
C ILE A 53 -7.73 -3.63 -3.45
N THR A 54 -8.95 -4.17 -3.39
CA THR A 54 -9.54 -4.68 -2.15
C THR A 54 -10.06 -6.09 -2.38
N PHE A 55 -9.72 -7.00 -1.48
CA PHE A 55 -10.25 -8.35 -1.52
C PHE A 55 -11.74 -8.31 -1.20
N LYS A 56 -12.57 -8.98 -2.02
CA LYS A 56 -14.03 -8.97 -1.89
C LYS A 56 -14.51 -9.83 -0.71
N GLY A 57 -13.75 -10.86 -0.36
CA GLY A 57 -14.04 -11.79 0.73
C GLY A 57 -13.48 -11.35 2.09
N GLY A 58 -13.66 -12.21 3.10
CA GLY A 58 -12.97 -12.12 4.38
C GLY A 58 -11.81 -13.11 4.46
N ILE A 59 -10.80 -12.81 5.27
CA ILE A 59 -9.71 -13.74 5.59
C ILE A 59 -9.97 -14.30 6.99
N ASP A 60 -10.07 -15.61 7.12
CA ASP A 60 -10.17 -16.28 8.42
C ASP A 60 -8.78 -16.50 9.02
N LEU A 61 -8.43 -15.67 9.99
CA LEU A 61 -7.12 -15.72 10.67
C LEU A 61 -6.95 -16.92 11.62
N ARG A 62 -7.96 -17.80 11.74
CA ARG A 62 -7.79 -19.12 12.40
C ARG A 62 -7.05 -20.11 11.52
N HIS A 63 -6.92 -19.81 10.23
CA HIS A 63 -6.20 -20.59 9.24
C HIS A 63 -5.02 -19.79 8.67
N ASN A 64 -4.04 -20.50 8.14
CA ASN A 64 -2.91 -19.86 7.47
C ASN A 64 -3.37 -19.22 6.15
N PHE A 65 -2.81 -18.07 5.83
CA PHE A 65 -2.91 -17.47 4.51
C PHE A 65 -1.50 -17.13 3.99
N ARG A 66 -1.35 -17.06 2.67
CA ARG A 66 -0.10 -16.68 2.01
C ARG A 66 -0.38 -15.66 0.93
N ILE A 67 0.42 -14.60 0.90
CA ILE A 67 0.51 -13.68 -0.23
C ILE A 67 1.89 -13.90 -0.83
N ASP A 68 1.93 -14.27 -2.10
CA ASP A 68 3.17 -14.49 -2.85
C ASP A 68 3.12 -13.64 -4.12
N GLY A 69 4.15 -12.84 -4.35
CA GLY A 69 4.19 -11.88 -5.44
C GLY A 69 5.37 -10.92 -5.35
N ALA A 70 5.39 -9.97 -6.28
CA ALA A 70 6.43 -8.95 -6.39
C ALA A 70 5.81 -7.54 -6.34
N ILE A 71 6.56 -6.60 -5.77
CA ILE A 71 6.20 -5.18 -5.73
C ILE A 71 7.17 -4.41 -6.61
N ASN A 72 6.63 -3.65 -7.55
CA ASN A 72 7.39 -2.68 -8.32
C ASN A 72 7.08 -1.27 -7.79
N LEU A 73 8.06 -0.63 -7.15
CA LEU A 73 7.94 0.73 -6.63
C LEU A 73 8.17 1.80 -7.70
N GLY A 74 8.58 1.39 -8.90
CA GLY A 74 8.92 2.28 -10.01
C GLY A 74 10.41 2.62 -10.03
N LYS A 75 10.76 3.55 -10.92
CA LYS A 75 12.12 4.04 -11.12
C LYS A 75 12.13 5.56 -10.98
N GLU A 76 13.21 6.08 -10.42
CA GLU A 76 13.42 7.51 -10.25
C GLU A 76 13.36 8.21 -11.63
N THR A 77 12.38 9.10 -11.82
CA THR A 77 12.38 10.04 -12.93
C THR A 77 13.01 11.34 -12.44
N LYS A 78 14.35 11.44 -12.59
CA LYS A 78 15.07 12.64 -12.20
C LYS A 78 14.63 13.82 -13.08
N VAL A 79 14.11 14.87 -12.45
CA VAL A 79 14.26 16.24 -12.96
C VAL A 79 14.89 17.05 -11.85
N ARG A 80 16.20 17.29 -11.97
CA ARG A 80 16.92 18.27 -11.14
C ARG A 80 16.54 19.65 -11.65
N ASN A 81 16.02 20.50 -10.77
CA ASN A 81 16.13 21.95 -10.90
C ASN A 81 16.83 22.49 -9.66
N VAL A 82 17.72 23.46 -9.87
CA VAL A 82 18.80 23.90 -8.95
C VAL A 82 18.35 24.34 -7.55
N PHE A 83 17.05 24.53 -7.30
CA PHE A 83 16.54 25.09 -6.04
C PHE A 83 15.54 24.22 -5.27
N ARG A 84 15.13 23.06 -5.78
CA ARG A 84 14.21 22.15 -5.06
C ARG A 84 14.17 20.77 -5.74
N VAL A 85 14.36 19.70 -4.98
CA VAL A 85 13.98 18.35 -5.45
C VAL A 85 12.46 18.26 -5.35
N ILE A 86 11.75 18.15 -6.48
CA ILE A 86 10.27 18.05 -6.48
C ILE A 86 9.78 16.72 -7.05
N LYS A 87 10.65 15.81 -7.52
CA LYS A 87 10.22 14.47 -7.99
C LYS A 87 11.23 13.39 -7.61
N GLY A 88 10.72 12.40 -6.88
CA GLY A 88 11.35 11.11 -6.57
C GLY A 88 10.30 10.00 -6.75
N ILE A 89 10.68 8.75 -6.50
CA ILE A 89 9.71 7.66 -6.41
C ILE A 89 8.83 7.93 -5.18
N ALA A 90 7.53 8.12 -5.36
CA ALA A 90 6.60 8.50 -4.30
C ALA A 90 5.16 8.07 -4.66
N ASP A 91 4.28 7.87 -3.69
CA ASP A 91 4.53 7.92 -2.24
C ASP A 91 5.01 6.56 -1.67
N GLY A 92 4.61 5.46 -2.33
CA GLY A 92 4.95 4.09 -1.96
C GLY A 92 3.73 3.18 -2.04
N ILE A 93 3.79 2.01 -1.39
CA ILE A 93 2.70 1.02 -1.36
C ILE A 93 2.44 0.56 0.07
N GLY A 94 1.17 0.47 0.46
CA GLY A 94 0.73 -0.14 1.70
C GLY A 94 -0.14 -1.37 1.50
N ILE A 95 0.04 -2.36 2.37
CA ILE A 95 -0.80 -3.55 2.51
C ILE A 95 -1.43 -3.47 3.89
N VAL A 96 -2.76 -3.54 3.98
CA VAL A 96 -3.49 -3.34 5.23
C VAL A 96 -4.51 -4.45 5.46
N PHE A 97 -4.53 -4.93 6.70
CA PHE A 97 -5.51 -5.88 7.22
C PHE A 97 -6.31 -5.20 8.33
N TYR A 98 -7.63 -5.31 8.25
CA TYR A 98 -8.51 -4.69 9.22
C TYR A 98 -9.76 -5.53 9.45
N LYS A 99 -10.35 -5.34 10.63
CA LYS A 99 -11.69 -5.85 10.96
C LYS A 99 -12.70 -4.72 10.84
N GLY A 100 -13.93 -5.04 10.45
CA GLY A 100 -15.05 -4.09 10.42
C GLY A 100 -15.66 -3.95 9.04
N THR A 101 -16.19 -2.76 8.74
CA THR A 101 -16.85 -2.45 7.46
C THR A 101 -15.92 -2.76 6.29
N ARG A 102 -16.38 -3.59 5.34
CA ARG A 102 -15.63 -3.95 4.13
C ARG A 102 -15.35 -2.68 3.30
N ASN A 103 -14.28 -2.73 2.50
CA ASN A 103 -13.86 -1.67 1.59
C ASN A 103 -13.47 -0.35 2.28
N GLN A 104 -12.99 -0.39 3.52
CA GLN A 104 -12.25 0.76 4.07
C GLN A 104 -11.02 1.02 3.20
N ILE A 105 -10.81 2.28 2.83
CA ILE A 105 -9.70 2.73 2.01
C ILE A 105 -8.94 3.77 2.83
N GLY A 106 -7.65 3.52 3.09
CA GLY A 106 -6.80 4.52 3.73
C GLY A 106 -6.53 5.70 2.80
N ARG A 107 -6.00 6.78 3.37
CA ARG A 107 -5.75 8.02 2.65
C ARG A 107 -4.58 7.89 1.68
N SER A 108 -4.54 8.78 0.69
CA SER A 108 -3.44 8.92 -0.28
C SER A 108 -2.25 9.71 0.30
N GLY A 109 -1.17 9.83 -0.47
CA GLY A 109 0.07 10.48 -0.01
C GLY A 109 0.86 9.56 0.92
N GLY A 110 1.62 10.17 1.84
CA GLY A 110 2.34 9.46 2.92
C GLY A 110 1.48 8.64 3.88
N ASN A 111 0.15 8.64 3.73
CA ASN A 111 -0.73 7.72 4.44
C ASN A 111 -0.70 6.30 3.84
N LEU A 112 -0.19 6.16 2.61
CA LEU A 112 0.10 4.91 1.91
C LEU A 112 -1.08 3.93 1.82
N GLY A 113 -2.31 4.44 1.82
CA GLY A 113 -3.51 3.59 1.81
C GLY A 113 -3.76 2.82 3.11
N ILE A 114 -2.97 3.05 4.16
CA ILE A 114 -3.11 2.40 5.47
C ILE A 114 -3.70 3.37 6.49
N TYR A 115 -3.09 4.55 6.65
CA TYR A 115 -3.57 5.52 7.64
C TYR A 115 -4.95 6.03 7.24
N GLY A 116 -5.85 6.12 8.21
CA GLY A 116 -7.28 6.36 8.00
C GLY A 116 -8.14 5.10 8.03
N VAL A 117 -7.58 3.90 7.80
CA VAL A 117 -8.26 2.64 8.12
C VAL A 117 -8.22 2.46 9.63
N THR A 118 -9.34 2.12 10.27
CA THR A 118 -9.43 2.04 11.75
C THR A 118 -9.05 0.65 12.27
N ASN A 119 -8.37 0.60 13.42
CA ASN A 119 -8.00 -0.64 14.12
C ASN A 119 -7.34 -1.69 13.20
N ALA A 120 -6.37 -1.23 12.41
CA ALA A 120 -5.72 -2.04 11.39
C ALA A 120 -4.27 -2.35 11.76
N PHE A 121 -3.72 -3.35 11.09
CA PHE A 121 -2.28 -3.55 11.01
C PHE A 121 -1.90 -3.78 9.54
N GLY A 122 -0.64 -3.60 9.23
CA GLY A 122 -0.19 -3.72 7.86
C GLY A 122 1.31 -3.56 7.71
N TRP A 123 1.72 -3.45 6.47
CA TRP A 123 3.09 -3.22 6.07
C TRP A 123 3.13 -2.17 4.97
N LYS A 124 4.11 -1.26 5.01
CA LYS A 124 4.34 -0.27 3.96
C LYS A 124 5.74 -0.42 3.38
N ALA A 125 5.86 -0.22 2.07
CA ALA A 125 7.07 0.21 1.39
C ALA A 125 6.95 1.71 1.13
N ASP A 126 7.64 2.50 1.94
CA ASP A 126 7.62 3.95 1.90
C ASP A 126 8.83 4.47 1.12
N THR A 127 8.57 5.30 0.11
CA THR A 127 9.63 5.86 -0.73
C THR A 127 9.74 7.37 -0.61
N TRP A 128 8.90 8.00 0.21
CA TRP A 128 8.86 9.44 0.36
C TRP A 128 8.89 9.87 1.83
N HIS A 129 9.98 10.53 2.22
CA HIS A 129 10.17 11.00 3.58
C HIS A 129 9.20 12.15 3.94
N ASN A 130 8.13 11.83 4.66
CA ASN A 130 7.17 12.79 5.18
C ASN A 130 7.62 13.32 6.56
N VAL A 131 8.20 14.55 6.59
CA VAL A 131 8.59 15.32 7.80
C VAL A 131 7.46 16.05 8.59
N GLY A 132 7.14 15.61 9.80
CA GLY A 132 6.09 16.20 10.64
C GLY A 132 4.64 15.87 10.21
N ARG A 133 3.64 16.25 11.02
CA ARG A 133 2.23 15.80 10.84
C ARG A 133 1.41 16.60 9.83
N SER A 134 1.95 17.71 9.32
CA SER A 134 1.27 18.63 8.41
C SER A 134 2.25 19.16 7.38
N PHE A 135 1.90 19.02 6.11
CA PHE A 135 2.69 19.52 5.00
C PHE A 135 1.88 20.50 4.18
N LYS A 136 2.49 21.62 3.80
CA LYS A 136 1.90 22.58 2.87
C LYS A 136 2.28 22.20 1.44
N PHE A 137 1.28 21.87 0.62
CA PHE A 137 1.41 21.78 -0.83
C PHE A 137 0.54 22.88 -1.45
N GLY A 138 1.18 23.96 -1.92
CA GLY A 138 0.48 25.18 -2.31
C GLY A 138 -0.31 25.76 -1.13
N ASN A 139 -1.58 26.13 -1.35
CA ASN A 139 -2.48 26.63 -0.31
C ASN A 139 -3.19 25.53 0.49
N THR A 140 -2.88 24.25 0.25
CA THR A 140 -3.51 23.13 0.97
C THR A 140 -2.60 22.58 2.05
N THR A 141 -3.14 22.39 3.26
CA THR A 141 -2.48 21.66 4.33
C THR A 141 -2.92 20.21 4.28
N ARG A 142 -2.04 19.31 3.86
CA ARG A 142 -2.28 17.86 3.94
C ARG A 142 -1.76 17.37 5.28
N ARG A 143 -2.65 16.71 6.05
CA ARG A 143 -2.30 16.12 7.34
C ARG A 143 -2.06 14.63 7.19
N LEU A 144 -0.89 14.19 7.61
CA LEU A 144 -0.62 12.77 7.80
C LEU A 144 -1.48 12.30 8.98
N GLN A 145 -2.24 11.22 8.77
CA GLN A 145 -3.11 10.66 9.80
C GLN A 145 -2.32 9.64 10.62
N GLY A 146 -1.17 10.04 11.17
CA GLY A 146 -0.28 9.15 11.92
C GLY A 146 1.08 9.76 12.22
N GLU A 147 2.03 8.90 12.58
CA GLU A 147 3.44 9.23 12.71
C GLU A 147 4.07 9.61 11.38
N ALA A 148 4.92 10.64 11.45
CA ALA A 148 5.79 11.09 10.37
C ALA A 148 7.03 10.20 10.26
N ASP A 149 7.76 10.33 9.16
CA ASP A 149 8.95 9.54 8.87
C ASP A 149 10.23 10.18 9.43
N ASP A 150 10.12 11.09 10.42
CA ASP A 150 11.23 11.94 10.90
C ASP A 150 12.52 11.17 11.27
N ALA A 151 12.39 9.90 11.67
CA ALA A 151 13.50 9.02 12.03
C ALA A 151 14.08 8.20 10.84
N PHE A 152 13.46 8.27 9.66
CA PHE A 152 13.69 7.39 8.51
C PHE A 152 13.80 8.21 7.20
N PRO A 153 14.95 8.85 6.95
CA PRO A 153 15.14 9.76 5.81
C PRO A 153 15.24 9.05 4.45
N ASP A 154 15.54 7.75 4.45
CA ASP A 154 15.70 6.91 3.26
C ASP A 154 14.48 5.99 3.05
N PRO A 155 14.17 5.57 1.80
CA PRO A 155 13.11 4.59 1.54
C PRO A 155 13.22 3.30 2.36
N TYR A 156 12.11 2.88 2.95
CA TYR A 156 12.09 1.77 3.91
C TYR A 156 10.81 0.95 3.85
N GLY A 157 10.92 -0.31 4.27
CA GLY A 157 9.80 -1.19 4.57
C GLY A 157 9.56 -1.23 6.08
N ALA A 158 8.31 -1.19 6.53
CA ALA A 158 7.98 -1.35 7.95
C ALA A 158 6.57 -1.88 8.19
N MET A 159 6.40 -2.61 9.28
CA MET A 159 5.10 -2.89 9.87
C MET A 159 4.51 -1.60 10.47
N VAL A 160 3.19 -1.49 10.37
CA VAL A 160 2.43 -0.35 10.89
C VAL A 160 1.13 -0.81 11.52
N THR A 161 0.62 0.00 12.45
CA THR A 161 -0.71 -0.19 13.05
C THR A 161 -1.51 1.09 12.98
N THR A 162 -2.83 1.00 13.10
CA THR A 162 -3.70 2.16 13.26
C THR A 162 -4.63 1.99 14.45
N ASN A 163 -4.91 3.10 15.15
CA ASN A 163 -5.87 3.09 16.25
C ASN A 163 -7.33 3.23 15.78
N LYS A 164 -8.26 3.34 16.73
CA LYS A 164 -9.70 3.51 16.45
C LYS A 164 -10.07 4.74 15.61
N ASN A 165 -9.19 5.74 15.55
CA ASN A 165 -9.35 6.96 14.76
C ASN A 165 -8.60 6.89 13.42
N GLY A 166 -8.04 5.72 13.09
CA GLY A 166 -7.19 5.51 11.92
C GLY A 166 -5.84 6.21 12.00
N GLN A 167 -5.42 6.66 13.20
CA GLN A 167 -4.10 7.26 13.36
C GLN A 167 -3.03 6.18 13.35
N GLY A 168 -2.07 6.31 12.46
CA GLY A 168 -1.01 5.35 12.24
C GLY A 168 0.21 5.48 13.15
N THR A 169 0.84 4.35 13.44
CA THR A 169 2.10 4.23 14.18
C THR A 169 3.03 3.28 13.42
N ILE A 170 4.32 3.63 13.35
CA ILE A 170 5.37 2.82 12.72
C ILE A 170 5.98 1.91 13.79
N ASP A 171 6.03 0.61 13.51
CA ASP A 171 6.84 -0.31 14.31
C ASP A 171 8.32 -0.13 13.94
N LYS A 172 9.05 0.62 14.77
CA LYS A 172 10.43 1.03 14.50
C LYS A 172 11.40 -0.16 14.45
N ASP A 173 11.09 -1.24 15.16
CA ASP A 173 11.96 -2.43 15.20
C ASP A 173 11.84 -3.26 13.91
N SER A 174 10.71 -3.11 13.21
CA SER A 174 10.45 -3.76 11.92
C SER A 174 11.06 -3.03 10.71
N VAL A 175 11.60 -1.82 10.90
CA VAL A 175 12.09 -0.98 9.80
C VAL A 175 13.28 -1.64 9.12
N ARG A 176 13.19 -1.79 7.80
CA ARG A 176 14.28 -2.31 6.96
C ARG A 176 14.47 -1.40 5.74
N PRO A 177 15.70 -1.04 5.35
CA PRO A 177 15.94 -0.30 4.12
C PRO A 177 15.39 -1.07 2.91
N LEU A 178 14.73 -0.36 1.98
CA LEU A 178 14.37 -0.98 0.71
C LEU A 178 15.65 -1.19 -0.12
N PRO A 179 15.75 -2.29 -0.89
CA PRO A 179 16.90 -2.51 -1.77
C PRO A 179 17.13 -1.28 -2.63
N LYS A 180 18.39 -0.78 -2.64
CA LYS A 180 18.75 0.32 -3.53
C LYS A 180 18.43 -0.12 -4.96
N LEU A 181 17.58 0.62 -5.65
CA LEU A 181 17.16 0.34 -7.04
C LEU A 181 18.30 0.51 -8.07
N SER A 182 19.56 0.46 -7.64
CA SER A 182 20.77 0.63 -8.42
C SER A 182 21.64 -0.64 -8.42
N LYS A 183 21.21 -1.64 -9.20
CA LYS A 183 22.04 -2.51 -10.06
C LYS A 183 21.20 -3.70 -10.50
N ILE A 184 20.56 -3.57 -11.67
CA ILE A 184 20.33 -4.75 -12.51
C ILE A 184 21.73 -5.11 -13.01
N ILE A 185 22.37 -6.08 -12.38
CA ILE A 185 23.51 -6.76 -12.99
C ILE A 185 22.87 -7.73 -13.97
N ASN A 186 22.87 -7.38 -15.25
CA ASN A 186 22.67 -8.37 -16.30
C ASN A 186 23.88 -9.30 -16.26
N THR A 187 23.81 -10.37 -15.47
CA THR A 187 24.71 -11.50 -15.66
C THR A 187 23.93 -12.52 -16.48
N THR A 188 24.20 -12.55 -17.78
CA THR A 188 23.91 -13.71 -18.62
C THR A 188 24.81 -14.85 -18.13
N LEU A 189 24.20 -16.00 -17.81
CA LEU A 189 24.91 -17.28 -17.81
C LEU A 189 24.86 -17.84 -19.23
#